data_AF-A0A318HT23-F1
#
_entry.id   AF-A0A318HT23-F1
#
_cell.length_a   1.000
_cell.length_b   1.000
_cell.length_c   1.000
_cell.angle_alpha   90.00
_cell.angle_beta   90.00
_cell.angle_gamma   90.00
#
_symmetry.space_group_name_H-M   'P 1'
#
loop_
_entity.id
_entity.type
_entity.pdbx_description
1 polymer ?
#
loop_
_entity_poly.entity_id
_entity_poly.type
_entity_poly.pdbx_seq_one_letter_code
_entity_poly.pdbx_strand_id
1 'polypeptide(L)'
;MKTQQLLRCIFPEILADYFEVIDIQESISQIDFWLDERNFMEKEDRKVGTVSSYGFTSERVVQDFPLRGKPVYLHVRRRKWRDSSTGEIFS
;
A
#
# COMPACT_ATOMS: atom_id res chain seq x y z
N MET A 1 11.06 13.19 0.44
CA MET A 1 11.71 13.33 1.77
C MET A 1 10.78 13.94 2.82
N LYS A 2 10.23 15.16 2.65
CA LYS A 2 9.34 15.76 3.69
C LYS A 2 7.95 15.10 3.78
N THR A 3 7.34 14.74 2.64
CA THR A 3 6.01 14.08 2.62
C THR A 3 6.02 12.70 3.27
N GLN A 4 7.06 11.89 3.04
CA GLN A 4 7.24 10.60 3.72
C GLN A 4 7.40 10.74 5.24
N GLN A 5 8.13 11.76 5.71
CA GLN A 5 8.24 12.03 7.14
C GLN A 5 6.89 12.39 7.74
N LEU A 6 6.07 13.21 7.05
CA LEU A 6 4.72 13.52 7.50
C LEU A 6 3.83 12.28 7.57
N LEU A 7 3.90 11.40 6.58
CA LEU A 7 3.15 10.14 6.58
C LEU A 7 3.55 9.24 7.75
N ARG A 8 4.83 9.19 8.11
CA ARG A 8 5.30 8.46 9.30
C ARG A 8 4.85 9.06 10.64
N CYS A 9 4.45 10.34 10.65
CA CYS A 9 3.84 10.95 11.83
C CYS A 9 2.35 10.63 11.97
N ILE A 10 1.70 10.21 10.88
CA ILE A 10 0.24 9.97 10.81
C ILE A 10 -0.06 8.48 10.86
N PHE A 11 0.68 7.68 10.09
CA PHE A 11 0.47 6.25 9.96
C PHE A 11 1.52 5.44 10.72
N PRO A 12 1.17 4.20 11.12
CA PRO A 12 2.15 3.22 11.58
C PRO A 12 3.33 3.08 10.59
N GLU A 13 4.54 2.87 11.12
CA GLU A 13 5.77 2.77 10.31
C GLU A 13 5.64 1.74 9.17
N ILE A 14 4.98 0.61 9.45
CA ILE A 14 4.76 -0.45 8.47
C ILE A 14 3.99 0.05 7.22
N LEU A 15 2.99 0.91 7.38
CA LEU A 15 2.28 1.46 6.22
C LEU A 15 3.18 2.41 5.43
N ALA A 16 3.94 3.24 6.12
CA ALA A 16 4.85 4.19 5.48
C ALA A 16 6.05 3.51 4.78
N ASP A 17 6.42 2.31 5.17
CA ASP A 17 7.55 1.56 4.62
C ASP A 17 7.15 0.69 3.43
N TYR A 18 6.02 -0.02 3.55
CA TYR A 18 5.57 -0.98 2.54
C TYR A 18 4.60 -0.38 1.52
N PHE A 19 3.93 0.72 1.83
CA PHE A 19 2.94 1.34 0.95
C PHE A 19 3.38 2.71 0.43
N GLU A 20 2.84 3.04 -0.73
CA GLU A 20 2.92 4.35 -1.36
C GLU A 20 1.52 4.95 -1.41
N VAL A 21 1.41 6.21 -1.00
CA VAL A 21 0.15 6.96 -1.10
C VAL A 21 0.01 7.43 -2.54
N ILE A 22 -1.00 6.92 -3.23
CA ILE A 22 -1.26 7.26 -4.64
C ILE A 22 -2.29 8.38 -4.79
N ASP A 23 -3.19 8.53 -3.82
CA ASP A 23 -4.17 9.62 -3.79
C ASP A 23 -4.63 9.93 -2.36
N ILE A 24 -5.05 11.17 -2.14
CA ILE A 24 -5.63 11.65 -0.88
C ILE A 24 -6.81 12.52 -1.23
N GLN A 25 -7.99 12.16 -0.73
CA GLN A 25 -9.19 12.97 -0.89
C GLN A 25 -9.73 13.35 0.48
N GLU A 26 -9.98 14.65 0.66
CA GLU A 26 -10.63 15.17 1.86
C GLU A 26 -12.01 15.70 1.47
N SER A 27 -13.02 15.25 2.19
CA SER A 27 -14.38 15.77 2.12
C SER A 27 -14.77 16.41 3.46
N ILE A 28 -15.99 16.94 3.54
CA ILE A 28 -16.53 17.46 4.80
C ILE A 28 -16.74 16.30 5.79
N SER A 29 -17.11 15.11 5.31
CA SER A 29 -17.50 13.96 6.13
C SER A 29 -16.36 13.02 6.48
N GLN A 30 -15.30 12.93 5.68
CA GLN A 30 -14.23 11.95 5.85
C GLN A 30 -12.95 12.32 5.10
N ILE A 31 -11.89 11.56 5.36
CA ILE A 31 -10.62 11.60 4.63
C ILE A 31 -10.31 10.20 4.12
N ASP A 32 -9.98 10.10 2.84
CA ASP A 32 -9.68 8.85 2.16
C ASP A 32 -8.24 8.87 1.65
N PHE A 33 -7.50 7.81 1.94
CA PHE A 33 -6.15 7.59 1.44
C PHE A 33 -6.11 6.33 0.59
N TRP A 34 -5.60 6.44 -0.64
CA TRP A 34 -5.34 5.29 -1.48
C TRP A 34 -3.87 4.88 -1.37
N LEU A 35 -3.66 3.60 -1.05
CA LEU A 35 -2.38 3.01 -0.71
C LEU A 35 -2.10 1.79 -1.62
N ASP A 36 -1.01 1.86 -2.37
CA ASP A 36 -0.50 0.74 -3.16
C ASP A 36 0.77 0.17 -2.53
N GLU A 37 0.83 -1.15 -2.38
CA GLU A 37 2.05 -1.82 -1.90
C GLU A 37 3.19 -1.57 -2.90
N ARG A 38 4.33 -1.13 -2.37
CA ARG A 38 5.50 -0.75 -3.16
C ARG A 38 6.03 -1.91 -3.98
N ASN A 39 6.78 -1.60 -5.02
CA ASN A 39 7.47 -2.59 -5.84
C ASN A 39 8.75 -3.07 -5.13
N PHE A 40 8.58 -3.67 -3.96
CA PHE A 40 9.65 -4.18 -3.13
C PHE A 40 9.33 -5.62 -2.75
N MET A 41 10.30 -6.51 -3.01
CA MET A 41 10.30 -7.89 -2.54
C MET A 41 11.53 -8.05 -1.66
N GLU A 42 11.32 -8.54 -0.44
CA GLU A 42 12.40 -8.81 0.52
C GLU A 42 13.40 -9.78 -0.08
N LYS A 43 14.65 -9.67 0.34
CA LYS A 43 15.73 -10.46 -0.29
C LYS A 43 15.51 -11.95 -0.05
N GLU A 44 14.92 -12.33 1.07
CA GLU A 44 14.55 -13.71 1.40
C GLU A 44 13.51 -14.29 0.42
N ASP A 45 12.56 -13.46 -0.06
CA ASP A 45 11.48 -13.90 -0.95
C ASP A 45 11.83 -13.83 -2.44
N ARG A 46 12.99 -13.25 -2.78
CA ARG A 46 13.45 -13.15 -4.17
C ARG A 46 13.81 -14.53 -4.72
N LYS A 47 12.85 -15.17 -5.39
CA LYS A 47 13.16 -16.15 -6.45
C LYS A 47 13.81 -15.39 -7.61
N VAL A 48 15.15 -15.36 -7.60
CA VAL A 48 15.98 -14.52 -8.48
C VAL A 48 15.65 -14.80 -9.95
N GLY A 49 15.13 -13.76 -10.64
CA GLY A 49 15.11 -13.67 -12.10
C GLY A 49 13.80 -13.99 -12.80
N THR A 50 12.85 -14.70 -12.17
CA THR A 50 11.60 -15.13 -12.84
C THR A 50 10.36 -14.39 -12.36
N VAL A 51 10.44 -13.71 -11.22
CA VAL A 51 9.31 -13.02 -10.60
C VAL A 51 9.21 -11.57 -11.08
N SER A 52 8.02 -11.16 -11.53
CA SER A 52 7.73 -9.80 -11.94
C SER A 52 6.42 -9.27 -11.37
N SER A 53 6.31 -7.95 -11.25
CA SER A 53 5.07 -7.28 -10.83
C SER A 53 3.99 -7.50 -11.88
N TYR A 54 2.86 -8.08 -11.48
CA TYR A 54 1.76 -8.46 -12.37
C TYR A 54 0.51 -7.58 -12.21
N GLY A 55 0.44 -6.80 -11.13
CA GLY A 55 -0.67 -5.88 -10.86
C GLY A 55 -0.94 -5.78 -9.37
N PHE A 56 -2.22 -5.60 -9.01
CA PHE A 56 -2.64 -5.45 -7.63
C PHE A 56 -3.83 -6.36 -7.29
N THR A 57 -4.04 -6.60 -5.99
CA THR A 57 -5.27 -7.22 -5.45
C THR A 57 -6.47 -6.30 -5.64
N SER A 58 -7.66 -6.84 -5.43
CA SER A 58 -8.83 -5.99 -5.23
C SER A 58 -8.59 -5.07 -4.04
N GLU A 59 -9.14 -3.86 -4.10
CA GLU A 59 -9.11 -2.90 -3.01
C GLU A 59 -9.77 -3.49 -1.76
N ARG A 60 -9.15 -3.21 -0.61
CA ARG A 60 -9.78 -3.39 0.70
C ARG A 60 -9.80 -2.06 1.42
N VAL A 61 -10.94 -1.72 2.00
CA VAL A 61 -11.11 -0.51 2.78
C VAL A 61 -10.99 -0.85 4.26
N VAL A 62 -10.10 -0.15 4.96
CA VAL A 62 -9.90 -0.27 6.41
C VAL A 62 -10.12 1.09 7.04
N GLN A 63 -10.91 1.13 8.11
CA GLN A 63 -11.08 2.36 8.88
C GLN A 63 -9.89 2.54 9.84
N ASP A 64 -9.33 3.74 9.85
CA ASP A 64 -8.22 4.13 10.73
C ASP A 64 -8.66 5.18 11.75
N PHE A 65 -7.76 5.58 12.65
CA PHE A 65 -8.01 6.60 13.65
C PHE A 65 -8.46 7.91 13.01
N PRO A 66 -9.51 8.56 13.56
CA PRO A 66 -9.98 9.83 13.03
C PRO A 66 -8.90 10.90 13.03
N LEU A 67 -8.77 11.63 11.92
CA LEU A 67 -7.89 12.78 11.80
C LEU A 67 -8.73 14.05 11.82
N ARG A 68 -8.44 14.92 12.81
CA ARG A 68 -9.12 16.22 12.99
C ARG A 68 -10.64 16.10 13.08
N GLY A 69 -11.12 15.04 13.76
CA GLY A 69 -12.54 14.77 13.95
C GLY A 69 -13.25 14.17 12.73
N LYS A 70 -12.53 13.89 11.64
CA LYS A 70 -13.05 13.19 10.47
C LYS A 70 -12.64 11.72 10.51
N PRO A 71 -13.55 10.76 10.26
CA PRO A 71 -13.17 9.37 10.05
C PRO A 71 -12.20 9.27 8.87
N VAL A 72 -11.25 8.35 8.99
CA VAL A 72 -10.24 8.08 7.98
C VAL A 72 -10.44 6.69 7.40
N TYR A 73 -10.40 6.58 6.08
CA TYR A 73 -10.46 5.31 5.37
C TYR A 73 -9.21 5.09 4.53
N LEU A 74 -8.64 3.91 4.66
CA LEU A 74 -7.46 3.46 3.92
C LEU A 74 -7.93 2.48 2.85
N HIS A 75 -7.83 2.89 1.60
CA HIS A 75 -8.09 2.07 0.41
C HIS A 75 -6.80 1.37 0.01
N VAL A 76 -6.64 0.11 0.44
CA VAL A 76 -5.38 -0.63 0.34
C VAL A 76 -5.42 -1.64 -0.78
N ARG A 77 -4.39 -1.65 -1.62
CA ARG A 77 -4.13 -2.69 -2.62
C ARG A 77 -2.74 -3.29 -2.43
N ARG A 78 -2.69 -4.62 -2.36
CA ARG A 78 -1.43 -5.38 -2.28
C ARG A 78 -0.94 -5.72 -3.67
N ARG A 79 0.37 -5.84 -3.83
CA ARG A 79 1.00 -6.16 -5.11
C ARG A 79 0.80 -7.63 -5.42
N LYS A 80 0.49 -7.91 -6.68
CA LYS A 80 0.53 -9.25 -7.23
C LYS A 80 1.85 -9.47 -7.94
N TRP A 81 2.45 -10.61 -7.66
CA TRP A 81 3.66 -11.09 -8.26
C TRP A 81 3.33 -12.29 -9.14
N ARG A 82 4.02 -12.41 -10.27
CA ARG A 82 3.94 -13.57 -11.15
C ARG A 82 5.31 -14.19 -11.28
N ASP A 83 5.42 -15.47 -10.97
CA ASP A 83 6.60 -16.26 -11.29
C ASP A 83 6.47 -16.79 -12.71
N SER A 84 7.37 -16.38 -13.60
CA SER A 84 7.36 -16.79 -15.01
C SER A 84 7.78 -18.25 -15.21
N SER A 85 8.42 -18.87 -14.22
CA SER A 85 8.85 -20.28 -14.29
C SER A 85 7.70 -21.26 -13.99
N THR A 86 6.81 -20.91 -13.06
CA THR A 86 5.67 -21.75 -12.66
C THR A 86 4.34 -21.26 -13.20
N GLY A 87 4.26 -19.99 -13.62
CA GLY A 87 3.01 -19.31 -13.97
C GLY A 87 2.17 -18.89 -12.75
N GLU A 88 2.66 -19.13 -11.53
CA GLU A 88 1.96 -18.84 -10.28
C GLU A 88 1.81 -17.33 -10.06
N ILE A 89 0.66 -16.92 -9.52
CA ILE A 89 0.37 -15.56 -9.10
C ILE A 89 0.11 -15.53 -7.60
N PHE A 90 0.81 -14.66 -6.88
CA PHE A 90 0.75 -14.56 -5.41
C PHE A 90 0.85 -13.10 -4.93
N SER A 91 0.52 -12.85 -3.65
CA SER A 91 0.56 -11.52 -3.01
C SER A 91 0.91 -11.59 -1.52
#